data_AF-A0A7S3HD31-F1
#
_entry.id   AF-A0A7S3HD31-F1
#
_cell.length_a   1.000
_cell.length_b   1.000
_cell.length_c   1.000
_cell.angle_alpha   90.00
_cell.angle_beta   90.00
_cell.angle_gamma   90.00
#
_symmetry.space_group_name_H-M   'P 1'
#
loop_
_entity.id
_entity.type
_entity.pdbx_description
1 polymer ?
#
loop_
_entity_poly.entity_id
_entity_poly.type
_entity_poly.pdbx_seq_one_letter_code
_entity_poly.pdbx_strand_id
1 'polypeptide(L)'
;LTAIGAPVLEAAAGRKSSARLLKREEGDEALPKEVMRILCVGLGSGAVPAFFAQALPGCHVDVVELEPCVVEAACKDMAFQPGPRLHVATGDGAAFAMARAEEFGSR
;
A
#
# COMPACT_ATOMS: atom_id res chain seq x y z
N LEU A 1 -44.07 23.41 -24.12
CA LEU A 1 -42.81 24.11 -24.42
C LEU A 1 -41.79 23.71 -23.36
N THR A 2 -40.67 23.11 -23.80
CA THR A 2 -39.30 23.08 -23.22
C THR A 2 -39.16 22.86 -21.70
N ALA A 3 -38.72 21.69 -21.20
CA ALA A 3 -37.33 21.18 -21.20
C ALA A 3 -36.36 22.20 -20.53
N ILE A 4 -35.56 21.86 -19.52
CA ILE A 4 -34.28 21.11 -19.62
C ILE A 4 -33.73 20.96 -18.18
N GLY A 5 -33.17 19.79 -17.85
CA GLY A 5 -32.44 19.55 -16.62
C GLY A 5 -31.11 20.31 -16.54
N ALA A 6 -30.65 20.60 -15.33
CA ALA A 6 -29.29 21.08 -15.08
C ALA A 6 -28.59 20.16 -14.08
N PRO A 7 -27.31 19.81 -14.33
CA PRO A 7 -26.59 18.73 -13.67
C PRO A 7 -25.94 19.17 -12.35
N VAL A 8 -25.82 18.20 -11.43
CA VAL A 8 -24.88 18.30 -10.30
C VAL A 8 -23.46 18.22 -10.88
N LEU A 9 -22.72 19.30 -10.69
CA LEU A 9 -21.37 19.53 -11.18
C LEU A 9 -20.38 18.56 -10.50
N GLU A 10 -19.81 17.65 -11.29
CA GLU A 10 -18.65 16.86 -10.95
C GLU A 10 -17.42 17.79 -10.84
N ALA A 11 -16.84 17.90 -9.65
CA ALA A 11 -15.56 18.56 -9.46
C ALA A 11 -14.43 17.58 -9.81
N ALA A 12 -14.16 17.47 -11.11
CA ALA A 12 -12.92 16.88 -11.61
C ALA A 12 -11.73 17.80 -11.27
N ALA A 13 -10.97 17.44 -10.24
CA ALA A 13 -9.66 18.01 -9.97
C ALA A 13 -8.66 16.88 -9.65
N GLY A 14 -7.75 16.63 -10.59
CA GLY A 14 -6.47 15.97 -10.26
C GLY A 14 -6.25 14.53 -10.73
N ARG A 15 -6.91 14.03 -11.78
CA ARG A 15 -6.42 12.84 -12.51
C ARG A 15 -5.19 13.21 -13.35
N LYS A 16 -4.04 13.41 -12.69
CA LYS A 16 -2.74 13.47 -13.38
C LYS A 16 -1.98 12.18 -13.12
N SER A 17 -2.04 11.32 -14.14
CA SER A 17 -0.91 10.53 -14.63
C SER A 17 -0.37 9.41 -13.74
N SER A 18 -1.12 8.32 -13.62
CA SER A 18 -0.52 6.98 -13.44
C SER A 18 -1.14 5.90 -14.34
N ALA A 19 -2.32 6.17 -14.95
CA ALA A 19 -2.97 5.27 -15.90
C ALA A 19 -2.25 5.10 -17.26
N ARG A 20 -1.05 5.67 -17.45
CA ARG A 20 -0.21 5.52 -18.66
C ARG A 20 1.03 4.64 -18.47
N LEU A 21 1.21 4.01 -17.31
CA LEU A 21 2.37 3.14 -17.04
C LEU A 21 2.03 1.64 -16.98
N LEU A 22 0.86 1.26 -17.51
CA LEU A 22 0.50 -0.13 -17.76
C LEU A 22 0.13 -0.24 -19.25
N LYS A 23 1.08 0.05 -20.13
CA LYS A 23 1.02 -0.55 -21.46
C LYS A 23 1.19 -2.05 -21.24
N ARG A 24 0.11 -2.79 -21.48
CA ARG A 24 0.17 -4.22 -21.75
C ARG A 24 1.09 -4.39 -22.95
N GLU A 25 2.32 -4.81 -22.69
CA GLU A 25 3.10 -5.51 -23.70
C GLU A 25 2.80 -6.99 -23.49
N GLU A 26 2.16 -7.59 -24.48
CA GLU A 26 2.02 -9.03 -24.62
C GLU A 26 3.41 -9.63 -24.81
N GLY A 27 4.00 -10.02 -23.68
CA GLY A 27 5.21 -10.81 -23.57
C GLY A 27 5.09 -11.56 -22.24
N ASP A 28 4.46 -12.73 -22.30
CA ASP A 28 4.17 -13.63 -21.18
C ASP A 28 5.46 -14.25 -20.62
N GLU A 29 6.33 -13.42 -20.05
CA GLU A 29 7.29 -13.89 -19.06
C GLU A 29 6.72 -13.47 -17.71
N ALA A 30 5.84 -14.32 -17.18
CA ALA A 30 5.35 -14.18 -15.82
C ALA A 30 6.58 -13.97 -14.91
N LEU A 31 6.67 -12.77 -14.30
CA LEU A 31 7.69 -12.51 -13.29
C LEU A 31 7.73 -13.73 -12.36
N PRO A 32 8.93 -14.24 -12.02
CA PRO A 32 9.05 -15.42 -11.19
C PRO A 32 8.11 -15.27 -10.00
N LYS A 33 7.30 -16.32 -9.77
CA LYS A 33 6.29 -16.42 -8.71
C LYS A 33 6.95 -16.51 -7.33
N GLU A 34 8.01 -15.73 -7.11
CA GLU A 34 8.67 -15.57 -5.84
C GLU A 34 7.88 -14.59 -4.98
N VAL A 35 7.70 -14.99 -3.73
CA VAL A 35 7.00 -14.19 -2.73
C VAL A 35 7.84 -12.95 -2.43
N MET A 36 7.42 -11.79 -2.92
CA MET A 36 8.07 -10.52 -2.61
C MET A 36 7.78 -10.10 -1.17
N ARG A 37 8.81 -9.88 -0.35
CA ARG A 37 8.67 -9.36 1.01
C ARG A 37 9.13 -7.91 1.06
N ILE A 38 8.26 -7.03 1.55
CA ILE A 38 8.49 -5.58 1.62
C ILE A 38 8.45 -5.15 3.08
N LEU A 39 9.45 -4.39 3.51
CA LEU A 39 9.45 -3.71 4.80
C LEU A 39 9.18 -2.21 4.59
N CYS A 40 8.14 -1.68 5.21
CA CYS A 40 7.89 -0.25 5.31
C CYS A 40 8.24 0.24 6.72
N VAL A 41 9.17 1.20 6.82
CA VAL A 41 9.47 1.90 8.08
C VAL A 41 8.70 3.22 8.08
N GLY A 42 7.81 3.36 9.06
CA GLY A 42 6.77 4.39 9.10
C GLY A 42 5.50 3.95 8.38
N LEU A 43 4.37 4.00 9.08
CA LEU A 43 3.04 3.76 8.54
C LEU A 43 2.46 5.04 7.93
N GLY A 44 2.54 6.17 8.64
CA GLY A 44 1.81 7.39 8.28
C GLY A 44 0.31 7.13 8.12
N SER A 45 -0.26 7.50 6.97
CA SER A 45 -1.68 7.20 6.64
C SER A 45 -1.93 5.75 6.22
N GLY A 46 -0.87 4.95 6.02
CA GLY A 46 -0.97 3.58 5.52
C GLY A 46 -1.18 3.44 4.01
N ALA A 47 -1.19 4.55 3.26
CA ALA A 47 -1.46 4.53 1.81
C ALA A 47 -0.43 3.71 1.00
N VAL A 48 0.86 3.90 1.28
CA VAL A 48 1.95 3.19 0.59
C VAL A 48 1.94 1.68 0.86
N PRO A 49 1.93 1.21 2.13
CA PRO A 49 1.90 -0.23 2.38
C PRO A 49 0.60 -0.89 1.90
N ALA A 50 -0.55 -0.20 1.98
CA ALA A 50 -1.81 -0.69 1.41
C ALA A 50 -1.72 -0.81 -0.13
N PHE A 51 -1.12 0.17 -0.80
CA PHE A 51 -0.92 0.13 -2.25
C PHE A 51 -0.08 -1.08 -2.65
N PHE A 52 1.03 -1.36 -1.97
CA PHE A 52 1.86 -2.53 -2.28
C PHE A 52 1.07 -3.84 -2.12
N ALA A 53 0.40 -4.02 -0.99
CA ALA A 53 -0.40 -5.22 -0.73
C ALA A 53 -1.49 -5.45 -1.80
N GLN A 54 -2.09 -4.38 -2.33
CA GLN A 54 -3.15 -4.46 -3.34
C GLN A 54 -2.61 -4.61 -4.77
N ALA A 55 -1.57 -3.86 -5.12
CA ALA A 55 -1.09 -3.75 -6.51
C ALA A 55 -0.09 -4.85 -6.90
N LEU A 56 0.59 -5.47 -5.93
CA LEU A 56 1.60 -6.50 -6.18
C LEU A 56 1.06 -7.88 -5.76
N PRO A 57 0.64 -8.74 -6.71
CA PRO A 57 0.20 -10.10 -6.40
C PRO A 57 1.30 -10.90 -5.71
N GLY A 58 0.97 -11.62 -4.65
CA GLY A 58 1.93 -12.48 -3.94
C GLY A 58 2.94 -11.74 -3.04
N CYS A 59 2.83 -10.41 -2.89
CA CYS A 59 3.67 -9.70 -1.93
C CYS A 59 3.15 -9.84 -0.48
N HIS A 60 4.08 -9.81 0.47
CA HIS A 60 3.84 -9.65 1.90
C HIS A 60 4.51 -8.37 2.37
N VAL A 61 3.75 -7.53 3.06
CA VAL A 61 4.19 -6.23 3.56
C VAL A 61 4.22 -6.26 5.07
N ASP A 62 5.36 -5.96 5.65
CA ASP A 62 5.52 -5.68 7.07
C ASP A 62 5.71 -4.17 7.23
N VAL A 63 4.97 -3.57 8.16
CA VAL A 63 5.10 -2.17 8.52
C VAL A 63 5.56 -2.10 9.97
N VAL A 64 6.55 -1.24 10.25
CA VAL A 64 6.91 -0.85 11.60
C VAL A 64 6.64 0.65 11.78
N GLU A 65 5.86 0.99 12.79
CA GLU A 65 5.53 2.37 13.15
C GLU A 65 6.00 2.67 14.57
N LEU A 66 6.63 3.82 14.78
CA LEU A 66 7.20 4.17 16.07
C LEU A 66 6.09 4.46 17.09
N GLU A 67 5.08 5.21 16.66
CA GLU A 67 4.04 5.75 17.56
C GLU A 67 2.71 4.99 17.39
N PRO A 68 2.21 4.26 18.41
CA PRO A 68 0.95 3.52 18.33
C PRO A 68 -0.26 4.40 17.96
N CYS A 69 -0.26 5.68 18.36
CA CYS A 69 -1.34 6.61 18.04
C CYS A 69 -1.46 6.87 16.52
N VAL A 70 -0.37 6.76 15.76
CA VAL A 70 -0.38 6.87 14.29
C VAL A 70 -1.09 5.66 13.69
N VAL A 71 -0.85 4.46 14.22
CA VAL A 71 -1.54 3.23 13.80
C VAL A 71 -3.04 3.35 14.05
N GLU A 72 -3.43 3.88 15.21
CA GLU A 72 -4.84 4.12 15.53
C GLU A 72 -5.49 5.12 14.58
N ALA A 73 -4.85 6.27 14.33
CA ALA A 73 -5.35 7.30 13.43
C ALA A 73 -5.46 6.78 11.99
N ALA A 74 -4.47 6.01 11.51
CA ALA A 74 -4.54 5.39 10.19
C ALA A 74 -5.76 4.46 10.06
N CYS A 75 -6.00 3.62 11.07
CA CYS A 75 -7.13 2.69 11.07
C CYS A 75 -8.49 3.41 11.18
N LYS A 76 -8.60 4.41 12.06
CA LYS A 76 -9.87 5.08 12.37
C LYS A 76 -10.24 6.14 11.32
N ASP A 77 -9.28 6.93 10.89
CA ASP A 77 -9.52 8.16 10.13
C ASP A 77 -9.12 8.05 8.65
N MET A 78 -8.21 7.12 8.31
CA MET A 78 -7.63 7.01 6.96
C MET A 78 -8.03 5.71 6.23
N ALA A 79 -8.98 4.95 6.79
CA ALA A 79 -9.47 3.68 6.26
C ALA A 79 -8.36 2.63 5.99
N PHE A 80 -7.24 2.72 6.72
CA PHE A 80 -6.19 1.72 6.65
C PHE A 80 -6.65 0.43 7.35
N GLN A 81 -6.43 -0.72 6.71
CA GLN A 81 -6.79 -2.03 7.26
C GLN A 81 -5.64 -3.03 7.08
N PRO A 82 -5.03 -3.50 8.18
CA PRO A 82 -4.13 -4.66 8.13
C PRO A 82 -4.86 -5.91 7.62
N GLY A 83 -4.09 -6.90 7.17
CA GLY A 83 -4.66 -8.14 6.66
C GLY A 83 -3.62 -9.24 6.49
N PRO A 84 -3.98 -10.39 5.89
CA PRO A 84 -3.12 -11.58 5.83
C PRO A 84 -1.77 -11.38 5.11
N ARG A 85 -1.67 -10.33 4.28
CA ARG A 85 -0.46 -9.97 3.51
C ARG A 85 0.10 -8.59 3.91
N LEU A 86 -0.46 -7.96 4.94
CA LEU A 86 -0.10 -6.63 5.40
C LEU A 86 -0.16 -6.58 6.93
N HIS A 87 0.99 -6.67 7.57
CA HIS A 87 1.11 -6.67 9.02
C HIS A 87 1.70 -5.36 9.51
N VAL A 88 1.26 -4.92 10.69
CA VAL A 88 1.78 -3.72 11.34
C VAL A 88 2.28 -4.09 12.74
N ALA A 89 3.49 -3.67 13.05
CA ALA A 89 4.08 -3.74 14.37
C ALA A 89 4.40 -2.32 14.85
N THR A 90 4.38 -2.11 16.16
CA THR A 90 4.84 -0.87 16.77
C THR A 90 6.24 -1.04 17.35
N GLY A 91 7.11 -0.06 17.13
CA GLY A 91 8.47 -0.07 17.68
C GLY A 91 9.49 0.70 16.84
N ASP A 92 10.74 0.64 17.26
CA ASP A 92 11.85 1.26 16.55
C ASP A 92 12.12 0.57 15.21
N GLY A 93 12.13 1.37 14.14
CA GLY A 93 12.27 0.87 12.78
C GLY A 93 13.64 0.26 12.48
N ALA A 94 14.71 0.77 13.09
CA ALA A 94 16.06 0.25 12.87
C ALA A 94 16.24 -1.11 13.54
N ALA A 95 15.84 -1.24 14.81
CA ALA A 95 15.85 -2.51 15.54
C ALA A 95 14.98 -3.56 14.84
N PHE A 96 13.79 -3.17 14.37
CA PHE A 96 12.91 -4.08 13.64
C PHE A 96 13.54 -4.54 12.31
N ALA A 97 14.14 -3.63 11.54
CA ALA A 97 14.82 -3.96 10.29
C ALA A 97 15.98 -4.94 10.51
N MET A 98 16.79 -4.73 11.53
CA MET A 98 17.90 -5.64 11.89
C MET A 98 17.38 -7.04 12.23
N ALA A 99 16.37 -7.13 13.10
CA ALA A 99 15.75 -8.41 13.46
C ALA A 99 15.18 -9.15 12.24
N ARG A 100 14.54 -8.43 11.30
CA ARG A 100 14.03 -9.03 10.06
C ARG A 100 15.14 -9.46 9.11
N ALA A 101 16.27 -8.75 9.06
CA ALA A 101 17.41 -9.12 8.24
C ALA A 101 18.06 -10.43 8.73
N GLU A 102 18.19 -10.61 10.06
CA GLU A 102 18.67 -11.86 10.66
C GLU A 102 17.74 -13.04 10.33
N GLU A 103 16.43 -12.85 10.46
CA GLU A 103 15.44 -13.86 10.09
C GLU A 103 15.55 -14.23 8.60
N PHE A 104 15.73 -13.23 7.72
CA PHE A 104 15.88 -13.45 6.29
C PHE A 104 17.17 -14.19 5.93
N GLY A 105 18.30 -13.83 6.54
CA GLY A 105 19.59 -14.48 6.28
C GLY A 105 19.71 -15.90 6.84
N SER A 106 18.80 -16.30 7.74
CA SER A 106 18.73 -17.65 8.30
C SER A 106 17.93 -18.66 7.46
N ARG A 107 17.27 -18.20 6.40
CA ARG A 107 16.45 -19.01 5.48
C ARG A 107 17.20 -19.31 4.19
#